data_AF-A0A8S0FJ30-F1
#
_entry.id   AF-A0A8S0FJ30-F1
#
_cell.length_a   1.000
_cell.length_b   1.000
_cell.length_c   1.000
_cell.angle_alpha   90.00
_cell.angle_beta   90.00
_cell.angle_gamma   90.00
#
_symmetry.space_group_name_H-M   'P 1'
#
loop_
_entity.id
_entity.type
_entity.pdbx_description
1 polymer ?
#
loop_
_entity_poly.entity_id
_entity_poly.type
_entity_poly.pdbx_seq_one_letter_code
_entity_poly.pdbx_strand_id
1 'polypeptide(L)' 'MESKRLDNAALAAGISPNYINAHGKPQSISAETKRRLLDAMHQRTAHESGGNASPECHSLYQRQKNADGGGGQRRI' A
#
# COMPACT_ATOMS: atom_id res chain seq x y z
N MET A 1 -0.02 -21.71 -18.14
CA MET A 1 0.65 -20.41 -17.92
C MET A 1 -0.28 -19.33 -17.34
N GLU A 2 -1.56 -19.60 -17.08
CA GLU A 2 -2.50 -18.61 -16.54
C GLU A 2 -2.24 -18.21 -15.08
N SER A 3 -1.80 -19.15 -14.23
CA SER A 3 -1.54 -18.87 -12.81
C SER A 3 -0.49 -17.79 -12.61
N LYS A 4 0.53 -17.71 -13.47
CA LYS A 4 1.62 -16.72 -13.35
C LYS A 4 1.16 -15.31 -13.71
N ARG A 5 0.27 -15.16 -14.69
CA ARG A 5 -0.31 -13.86 -15.06
C ARG A 5 -1.26 -13.36 -13.97
N LEU A 6 -2.05 -14.28 -13.41
CA LEU A 6 -2.96 -13.97 -12.31
C LEU A 6 -2.19 -13.58 -11.04
N ASP A 7 -1.13 -14.29 -10.67
CA ASP A 7 -0.29 -13.92 -9.54
C ASP A 7 0.40 -12.56 -9.73
N ASN A 8 0.90 -12.28 -10.94
CA ASN A 8 1.55 -11.00 -11.23
C ASN A 8 0.54 -9.83 -11.17
N ALA A 9 -0.66 -10.00 -11.71
CA ALA A 9 -1.71 -8.98 -11.65
C ALA A 9 -2.20 -8.76 -10.21
N ALA A 10 -2.37 -9.83 -9.43
CA ALA A 10 -2.71 -9.74 -8.02
C ALA A 10 -1.62 -8.99 -7.24
N LEU A 11 -0.35 -9.30 -7.49
CA LEU A 11 0.78 -8.63 -6.84
C LEU A 11 0.85 -7.14 -7.20
N ALA A 12 0.62 -6.78 -8.46
CA ALA A 12 0.59 -5.39 -8.92
C ALA A 12 -0.56 -4.59 -8.28
N ALA A 13 -1.68 -5.25 -8.01
CA ALA A 13 -2.81 -4.70 -7.26
C ALA A 13 -2.57 -4.67 -5.73
N GLY A 14 -1.40 -5.10 -5.24
CA GLY A 14 -1.09 -5.14 -3.81
C GLY A 14 -1.72 -6.31 -3.05
N ILE A 15 -2.21 -7.34 -3.75
CA ILE A 15 -2.76 -8.55 -3.15
C ILE A 15 -1.61 -9.54 -2.89
N SER A 16 -1.28 -9.78 -1.62
CA SER A 16 -0.26 -10.76 -1.23
C SER A 16 -0.72 -12.21 -1.49
N PRO A 17 0.18 -13.11 -1.94
CA PRO A 17 -0.17 -14.50 -2.23
C PRO A 17 -0.34 -15.37 -0.98
N ASN A 18 0.14 -14.91 0.17
CA ASN A 18 0.14 -15.60 1.45
C ASN A 18 -0.07 -14.62 2.61
N TYR A 19 -0.50 -15.15 3.76
CA TYR A 19 -0.71 -14.41 4.99
C TYR A 19 -0.40 -15.31 6.20
N ILE A 20 -0.20 -14.68 7.37
CA ILE A 20 -0.12 -15.39 8.64
C ILE A 20 -1.53 -15.48 9.22
N ASN A 21 -2.04 -16.69 9.40
CA ASN A 21 -3.38 -16.88 9.97
C ASN A 21 -3.37 -16.62 11.49
N ALA A 22 -4.57 -16.60 12.11
CA ALA A 22 -4.72 -16.36 13.54
C ALA A 22 -3.98 -17.37 14.45
N HIS A 23 -3.58 -18.51 13.89
CA HIS A 23 -2.79 -19.53 14.58
C HIS A 23 -1.28 -19.37 14.35
N GLY A 24 -0.84 -18.27 13.73
CA GLY A 24 0.57 -17.99 13.44
C GLY A 24 1.14 -18.78 12.28
N LYS A 25 0.31 -19.47 11.48
CA LYS A 25 0.79 -20.32 10.38
C LYS A 25 0.74 -19.59 9.05
N PRO A 26 1.74 -19.75 8.18
CA PRO A 26 1.68 -19.24 6.81
C PRO A 26 0.60 -20.01 6.04
N GLN A 27 -0.32 -19.26 5.43
CA GLN A 27 -1.42 -19.80 4.65
C GLN A 27 -1.48 -19.09 3.29
N SER A 28 -1.59 -19.89 2.23
CA SER A 28 -1.68 -19.38 0.86
C SER A 28 -3.10 -18.97 0.50
N ILE A 29 -3.24 -17.90 -0.28
CA ILE A 29 -4.51 -17.47 -0.86
C ILE A 29 -4.76 -18.27 -2.15
N SER A 30 -5.97 -18.80 -2.31
CA SER A 30 -6.36 -19.59 -3.49
C SER A 30 -6.43 -18.71 -4.75
N ALA A 31 -6.24 -19.34 -5.92
CA ALA A 31 -6.32 -18.65 -7.20
C ALA A 31 -7.70 -18.02 -7.45
N GLU A 32 -8.77 -18.67 -6.99
CA GLU A 32 -10.13 -18.12 -7.10
C GLU A 32 -10.30 -16.84 -6.27
N THR A 33 -9.81 -16.83 -5.03
CA THR A 33 -9.88 -15.64 -4.18
C THR A 33 -9.08 -14.49 -4.78
N LYS A 34 -7.86 -14.75 -5.29
CA LYS A 34 -7.05 -13.75 -6.01
C LYS A 34 -7.82 -13.16 -7.20
N ARG A 35 -8.52 -14.01 -7.98
CA ARG A 35 -9.31 -13.56 -9.13
C ARG A 35 -10.46 -12.64 -8.72
N ARG A 36 -11.24 -13.02 -7.70
CA ARG A 36 -12.38 -12.23 -7.23
C ARG A 36 -11.95 -10.88 -6.66
N LEU A 37 -10.85 -10.85 -5.91
CA LEU A 37 -10.29 -9.60 -5.36
C LEU A 37 -9.80 -8.67 -6.47
N LEU A 38 -9.07 -9.20 -7.45
CA LEU A 38 -8.59 -8.44 -8.59
C LEU A 38 -9.76 -7.85 -9.40
N ASP A 39 -10.81 -8.62 -9.62
CA ASP A 39 -12.03 -8.16 -10.30
C ASP A 39 -12.72 -7.02 -9.53
N ALA A 40 -12.89 -7.17 -8.21
CA ALA A 40 -13.50 -6.16 -7.36
C ALA A 40 -12.71 -4.83 -7.30
N MET A 41 -11.37 -4.89 -7.42
CA MET A 41 -10.53 -3.69 -7.49
C MET A 41 -10.70 -2.96 -8.83
N HIS A 42 -10.72 -3.70 -9.94
CA HIS A 42 -10.90 -3.10 -11.27
C HIS A 42 -12.27 -2.46 -11.46
N GLN A 43 -13.32 -3.00 -10.82
CA GLN A 43 -14.64 -2.38 -10.80
C GLN A 43 -14.62 -0.98 -10.15
N ARG A 44 -13.81 -0.77 -9.11
CA ARG A 44 -13.65 0.55 -8.47
C ARG A 44 -12.81 1.48 -9.33
N THR A 45 -11.70 1.00 -9.90
CA THR A 45 -10.82 1.84 -10.72
C THR A 45 -11.46 2.25 -12.03
N ALA A 46 -12.38 1.46 -12.61
CA ALA A 46 -13.13 1.85 -13.81
C ALA A 46 -14.04 3.08 -13.59
N HIS A 47 -14.36 3.41 -12.33
CA HIS A 47 -15.08 4.62 -11.96
C HIS A 47 -14.17 5.85 -11.80
N GLU A 48 -12.83 5.66 -11.75
CA GLU A 48 -11.88 6.71 -11.36
C GLU A 48 -10.61 6.81 -12.24
N SER A 49 -10.45 6.00 -13.29
CA SER A 49 -9.22 5.99 -14.10
C SER A 49 -9.25 6.99 -15.27
N GLY A 50 -9.25 8.28 -14.95
CA GLY A 50 -8.78 9.32 -15.85
C GLY A 50 -7.28 9.53 -15.59
N GLY A 51 -6.41 9.03 -16.49
CA GLY A 51 -4.96 9.03 -16.30
C GLY A 51 -4.39 10.40 -15.94
N ASN A 52 -3.99 10.57 -14.68
CA ASN A 52 -3.30 11.75 -14.18
C ASN A 52 -1.79 11.44 -14.07
N ALA A 53 -0.97 12.35 -14.59
CA ALA A 53 0.50 12.27 -14.51
C ALA A 53 1.05 12.60 -13.09
N SER A 54 0.17 12.71 -12.10
CA SER A 54 0.47 13.08 -10.71
C SER A 54 -0.18 12.06 -9.78
N PRO A 55 0.48 11.64 -8.68
CA PRO A 55 -0.12 10.72 -7.72
C PRO A 55 -1.41 11.31 -7.16
N GLU A 56 -2.40 10.45 -6.91
CA GLU A 56 -3.72 10.84 -6.40
C GLU A 56 -3.64 11.65 -5.09
N CYS A 57 -2.68 11.32 -4.23
CA CYS A 57 -2.37 12.09 -3.02
C CYS A 57 -0.88 11.96 -2.66
N HIS A 58 -0.30 13.04 -2.15
CA HIS A 58 1.06 13.06 -1.61
C HIS A 58 1.01 13.37 -0.10
N SER A 59 1.30 12.36 0.72
CA SER A 59 1.37 12.51 2.18
C SER A 59 2.80 12.84 2.62
N LEU A 60 2.98 13.98 3.28
CA LEU A 60 4.26 14.44 3.83
C LEU A 60 4.16 14.52 5.35
N TYR A 61 5.11 13.91 6.07
CA TYR A 61 5.23 14.03 7.51
C TYR A 61 6.19 15.17 7.88
N GLN A 62 5.69 16.22 8.54
CA GLN A 62 6.54 17.30 9.06
C GLN A 62 7.20 16.86 10.37
N ARG A 63 8.54 16.88 10.41
CA ARG A 63 9.30 16.61 11.64
C ARG A 63 9.13 17.77 12.64
N GLN A 64 8.50 17.52 13.78
CA GLN A 64 8.45 18.47 14.89
C GLN A 64 9.83 18.60 15.55
N LYS A 65 10.39 19.82 15.61
CA LYS A 65 11.62 20.08 16.36
C LYS A 65 11.25 20.24 17.83
N ASN A 66 11.74 19.33 18.68
CA ASN A 66 11.69 19.53 20.12
C ASN A 66 12.57 20.75 20.45
N ALA A 67 12.00 21.73 21.16
CA ALA A 67 12.75 22.87 21.66
C ALA A 67 13.61 22.43 22.85
N ASP A 68 14.73 21.77 22.55
CA ASP A 68 15.78 21.56 23.54
C ASP A 68 16.41 22.93 23.84
N GLY A 69 16.20 23.40 25.07
CA GLY A 69 16.63 24.70 25.55
C GLY A 69 18.15 24.84 25.53
N GLY A 70 18.62 25.90 24.86
CA GLY A 70 20.01 26.34 24.92
C GLY A 70 20.04 27.85 25.09
N GLY A 71 20.17 28.30 26.35
CA GLY A 71 20.17 29.71 26.72
C GLY A 71 21.25 30.50 26.00
N GLY A 72 20.82 31.50 25.22
CA GLY A 72 21.72 32.52 24.69
C GLY A 72 22.28 33.37 25.84
N GLN A 73 23.58 33.26 26.10
CA GLN A 73 24.31 34.23 26.90
C GLN A 73 24.19 35.59 26.21
N ARG A 74 23.42 36.50 26.81
CA ARG A 74 23.47 37.93 26.49
C ARG A 74 24.81 38.44 26.99
N ARG A 75 25.79 38.58 26.10
CA ARG A 75 26.94 39.46 26.36
C ARG A 75 26.49 40.90 26.17
N ILE A 76 26.68 41.68 27.23
CA ILE A 76 26.73 43.15 27.22
C ILE A 76 27.85 43.65 26.30
#